data_AF-A0A7S4I4H0-F1
#
_entry.id   AF-A0A7S4I4H0-F1
#
_cell.length_a   1.000
_cell.length_b   1.000
_cell.length_c   1.000
_cell.angle_alpha   90.00
_cell.angle_beta   90.00
_cell.angle_gamma   90.00
#
_symmetry.space_group_name_H-M   'P 1'
#
loop_
_entity.id
_entity.type
_entity.pdbx_description
1 polymer ?
#
loop_
_entity_poly.entity_id
_entity_poly.type
_entity_poly.pdbx_seq_one_letter_code
_entity_poly.pdbx_strand_id
1 'polypeptide(L)'
;YTEATWEFASDVKDDVKMTEYHNRQKPPSPKSWKTKPRPPTSEWTKYEESPQYKGGNELRNYQLEGLNWLTFCWYNKRNSVLADEMGLGKTVQTVSVLNHLYTQANIHGPFLIVAP
;
A
#
# COMPACT_ATOMS: atom_id res chain seq x y z
N TYR A 1 7.06 -20.99 -6.68
CA TYR A 1 6.21 -20.99 -7.90
C TYR A 1 6.46 -22.21 -8.77
N THR A 2 7.71 -22.63 -8.99
CA THR A 2 8.06 -23.82 -9.79
C THR A 2 7.50 -25.12 -9.22
N GLU A 3 7.37 -25.22 -7.90
CA GLU A 3 6.80 -26.38 -7.20
C GLU A 3 5.28 -26.27 -6.95
N ALA A 4 4.60 -25.30 -7.57
CA ALA A 4 3.15 -25.20 -7.42
C ALA A 4 2.47 -26.37 -8.16
N THR A 5 1.72 -27.19 -7.44
CA THR A 5 0.92 -28.28 -7.99
C THR A 5 -0.51 -27.83 -8.25
N TRP A 6 -1.18 -28.55 -9.16
CA TRP A 6 -2.61 -28.41 -9.37
C TRP A 6 -3.34 -29.38 -8.44
N GLU A 7 -4.20 -28.85 -7.57
CA GLU A 7 -5.04 -29.64 -6.67
C GLU A 7 -6.51 -29.53 -7.11
N PHE A 8 -7.31 -30.55 -6.79
CA PHE A 8 -8.75 -30.47 -7.02
C PHE A 8 -9.39 -29.48 -6.04
N ALA A 9 -10.43 -28.77 -6.49
CA ALA A 9 -11.14 -27.82 -5.65
C ALA A 9 -11.74 -28.46 -4.38
N SER A 10 -12.09 -29.75 -4.43
CA SER A 10 -12.56 -30.53 -3.28
C SER A 10 -11.52 -30.71 -2.18
N ASP A 11 -10.24 -30.64 -2.54
CA ASP A 11 -9.12 -30.97 -1.66
C ASP A 11 -8.59 -29.72 -0.95
N VAL A 12 -8.94 -28.53 -1.44
CA VAL A 12 -8.59 -27.24 -0.83
C VAL A 12 -9.60 -26.90 0.28
N LYS A 13 -9.14 -26.98 1.54
CA LYS A 13 -9.99 -26.78 2.74
C LYS A 13 -9.96 -25.38 3.35
N ASP A 14 -9.21 -24.45 2.75
CA ASP A 14 -9.08 -23.08 3.26
C ASP A 14 -10.12 -22.15 2.61
N ASP A 15 -11.31 -22.11 3.19
CA ASP A 15 -12.44 -21.29 2.73
C ASP A 15 -12.09 -19.78 2.69
N VAL A 16 -11.22 -19.31 3.58
CA VAL A 16 -10.80 -17.91 3.65
C VAL A 16 -9.96 -17.57 2.42
N LYS A 17 -8.97 -18.40 2.09
CA LYS A 17 -8.11 -18.21 0.91
C LYS A 17 -8.88 -18.36 -0.40
N MET A 18 -9.84 -19.30 -0.46
CA MET A 18 -10.73 -19.45 -1.61
C MET A 18 -11.58 -18.20 -1.82
N THR A 19 -12.15 -17.65 -0.75
CA THR A 19 -12.91 -16.39 -0.79
C THR A 19 -12.04 -15.22 -1.26
N GLU A 20 -10.82 -15.08 -0.72
CA GLU A 20 -9.86 -14.08 -1.17
C GLU A 20 -9.51 -14.22 -2.66
N TYR A 21 -9.31 -15.45 -3.15
CA TYR A 21 -9.04 -15.74 -4.56
C TYR A 21 -10.20 -15.26 -5.45
N HIS A 22 -11.43 -15.69 -5.15
CA HIS A 22 -12.60 -15.28 -5.93
C HIS A 22 -12.83 -13.76 -5.92
N ASN A 23 -12.50 -13.09 -4.81
CA ASN A 23 -12.57 -11.63 -4.74
C ASN A 23 -11.51 -10.94 -5.61
N ARG A 24 -10.29 -11.48 -5.70
CA ARG A 24 -9.23 -10.95 -6.58
C ARG A 24 -9.53 -11.16 -8.08
N GLN A 25 -10.31 -12.19 -8.41
CA GLN A 25 -10.73 -12.48 -9.79
C GLN A 25 -11.79 -11.49 -10.33
N LYS A 26 -12.46 -10.72 -9.46
CA LYS A 26 -13.43 -9.71 -9.88
C LYS A 26 -12.65 -8.49 -10.40
N PRO A 27 -12.60 -8.24 -11.72
CA PRO A 27 -11.84 -7.12 -12.23
C PRO A 27 -12.42 -5.81 -11.70
N PRO A 28 -11.58 -4.85 -11.26
CA PRO A 28 -12.09 -3.54 -10.91
C PRO A 28 -12.68 -2.88 -12.15
N SER A 29 -13.63 -1.95 -11.98
CA SER A 29 -14.31 -1.31 -13.12
C SER A 29 -13.31 -0.76 -14.16
N PRO A 30 -13.61 -0.77 -15.47
CA PRO A 30 -12.69 -0.22 -16.47
C PRO A 30 -12.29 1.24 -16.21
N LYS A 31 -13.15 2.01 -15.54
CA LYS A 31 -12.85 3.39 -15.12
C LYS A 31 -11.71 3.47 -14.11
N SER A 32 -11.59 2.49 -13.22
CA SER A 32 -10.51 2.41 -12.23
C SER A 32 -9.16 1.95 -12.80
N TRP A 33 -9.11 1.49 -14.06
CA TRP A 33 -7.85 1.13 -14.70
C TRP A 33 -7.09 2.35 -15.25
N LYS A 34 -7.77 3.49 -15.39
CA LYS A 34 -7.10 4.72 -15.80
C LYS A 34 -6.29 5.26 -14.63
N THR A 35 -4.98 5.32 -14.81
CA THR A 35 -4.08 6.02 -13.86
C THR A 35 -4.51 7.46 -13.71
N LYS A 36 -4.86 7.83 -12.49
CA LYS A 36 -5.18 9.22 -12.15
C LYS A 36 -3.90 10.05 -12.07
N PRO A 37 -3.94 11.32 -12.50
CA PRO A 37 -2.79 12.20 -12.31
C PRO A 37 -2.53 12.41 -10.83
N ARG A 38 -1.28 12.70 -10.48
CA ARG A 38 -0.91 13.11 -9.13
C ARG A 38 -1.69 14.39 -8.75
N PRO A 39 -2.35 14.43 -7.58
CA PRO A 39 -3.04 15.63 -7.12
C PRO A 39 -2.08 16.83 -6.95
N PRO A 40 -2.60 18.07 -6.97
CA PRO A 40 -1.81 19.27 -6.69
C PRO A 40 -1.30 19.30 -5.26
N THR A 41 -0.21 20.02 -5.02
CA THR A 41 0.44 20.12 -3.70
C THR A 41 -0.48 20.67 -2.61
N SER A 42 -1.46 21.50 -2.97
CA SER A 42 -2.45 22.08 -2.05
C SER A 42 -3.42 21.05 -1.44
N GLU A 43 -3.56 19.88 -2.05
CA GLU A 43 -4.40 18.79 -1.52
C GLU A 43 -3.66 17.92 -0.49
N TRP A 44 -2.37 18.17 -0.24
CA TRP A 44 -1.66 17.46 0.81
C TRP A 44 -2.11 17.93 2.20
N THR A 45 -2.49 16.96 3.02
CA THR A 45 -2.86 17.19 4.42
C THR A 45 -1.99 16.31 5.30
N LYS A 46 -1.48 16.88 6.39
CA LYS A 46 -0.71 16.16 7.40
C LYS A 46 -1.63 15.25 8.21
N TYR A 47 -1.19 14.03 8.48
CA TYR A 47 -1.83 13.16 9.47
C TYR A 47 -1.45 13.58 10.88
N GLU A 48 -2.44 13.89 11.70
CA GLU A 48 -2.26 14.12 13.15
C GLU A 48 -2.26 12.80 13.93
N GLU A 49 -2.99 11.79 13.45
CA GLU A 49 -3.07 10.45 14.03
C GLU A 49 -2.79 9.38 12.97
N SER A 50 -2.35 8.20 13.41
CA SER A 50 -2.13 7.08 12.50
C SER A 50 -3.46 6.65 11.87
N PRO A 51 -3.51 6.41 10.55
CA PRO A 51 -4.58 5.60 9.98
C PRO A 51 -4.64 4.23 10.66
N GLN A 52 -5.83 3.66 10.77
CA GLN A 52 -5.98 2.30 11.26
C GLN A 52 -5.72 1.29 10.12
N TYR A 53 -4.77 0.40 10.34
CA TYR A 53 -4.39 -0.65 9.39
C TYR A 53 -5.06 -1.99 9.75
N LYS A 54 -4.87 -3.00 8.89
CA LYS A 54 -5.42 -4.35 9.08
C LYS A 54 -5.11 -4.87 10.48
N GLY A 55 -6.15 -5.37 11.16
CA GLY A 55 -6.04 -5.91 12.51
C GLY A 55 -5.99 -4.86 13.63
N GLY A 56 -6.41 -3.61 13.34
CA GLY A 56 -6.39 -2.53 14.34
C GLY A 56 -4.98 -1.99 14.63
N ASN A 57 -4.02 -2.24 13.73
CA ASN A 57 -2.65 -1.79 13.90
C ASN A 57 -2.50 -0.31 13.57
N GLU A 58 -1.58 0.36 14.26
CA GLU A 58 -1.27 1.78 14.10
C GLU A 58 0.24 1.99 13.99
N LEU A 59 0.64 3.08 13.32
CA LEU A 59 2.01 3.54 13.26
C LEU A 59 2.41 4.19 14.58
N ARG A 60 3.66 3.98 15.00
CA ARG A 60 4.27 4.76 16.08
C ARG A 60 4.48 6.20 15.62
N ASN A 61 4.57 7.15 16.55
CA ASN A 61 4.69 8.59 16.24
C ASN A 61 5.82 8.91 15.24
N TYR A 62 7.02 8.37 15.45
CA TYR A 62 8.14 8.58 14.53
C TYR A 62 7.91 7.95 13.13
N GLN A 63 7.10 6.89 13.04
CA GLN A 63 6.73 6.28 11.77
C GLN A 63 5.70 7.15 11.04
N LEU A 64 4.76 7.73 11.78
CA LEU A 64 3.78 8.69 11.26
C LEU A 64 4.46 9.96 10.72
N GLU A 65 5.49 10.46 11.41
CA GLU A 65 6.32 11.56 10.91
C GLU A 65 7.00 11.20 9.59
N GLY A 66 7.58 9.99 9.50
CA GLY A 66 8.15 9.48 8.25
C GLY A 66 7.12 9.38 7.12
N LEU A 67 5.90 8.90 7.41
CA LEU A 67 4.79 8.86 6.44
C LEU A 67 4.42 10.27 5.96
N ASN A 68 4.27 11.22 6.88
CA ASN A 68 3.97 12.61 6.56
C ASN A 68 5.05 13.23 5.68
N TRP A 69 6.33 13.00 5.98
CA TRP A 69 7.43 13.50 5.17
C TRP A 69 7.47 12.88 3.77
N LEU A 70 7.31 11.56 3.67
CA LEU A 70 7.31 10.86 2.38
C LEU A 70 6.14 11.27 1.49
N THR A 71 4.93 11.39 2.05
CA THR A 71 3.75 11.85 1.31
C THR A 71 3.92 13.31 0.89
N PHE A 72 4.43 14.17 1.78
CA PHE A 72 4.74 15.56 1.43
C PHE A 72 5.71 15.66 0.25
N CYS A 73 6.82 14.92 0.26
CA CYS A 73 7.76 14.88 -0.86
C CYS A 73 7.08 14.39 -2.16
N TRP A 74 6.24 13.35 -2.06
CA TRP A 74 5.51 12.82 -3.20
C TRP A 74 4.58 13.87 -3.84
N TYR A 75 3.75 14.58 -3.05
CA TYR A 75 2.89 15.67 -3.53
C TYR A 75 3.69 16.83 -4.16
N ASN A 76 4.91 17.05 -3.68
CA ASN A 76 5.84 18.06 -4.19
C ASN A 76 6.69 17.58 -5.38
N LYS A 77 6.42 16.39 -5.94
CA LYS A 77 7.19 15.82 -7.05
C LYS A 77 8.69 15.69 -6.76
N ARG A 78 9.05 15.43 -5.50
CA ARG A 78 10.41 15.18 -5.06
C ARG A 78 10.58 13.72 -4.67
N ASN A 79 11.63 13.09 -5.21
CA ASN A 79 12.04 11.76 -4.78
C ASN A 79 12.69 11.85 -3.39
N SER A 80 12.59 10.77 -2.63
CA SER A 80 13.04 10.73 -1.24
C SER A 80 13.92 9.50 -0.99
N VAL A 81 14.89 9.64 -0.09
CA VAL A 81 15.69 8.54 0.43
C VAL A 81 15.39 8.44 1.92
N LEU A 82 14.89 7.28 2.36
CA LEU A 82 14.60 7.00 3.75
C LEU A 82 15.82 6.31 4.39
N ALA A 83 16.63 7.08 5.09
CA ALA A 83 17.95 6.66 5.61
C ALA A 83 17.97 6.49 7.14
N ASP A 84 16.82 6.17 7.74
CA ASP A 84 16.68 5.95 9.18
C ASP A 84 17.48 4.72 9.65
N GLU A 85 17.72 4.63 10.97
CA GLU A 85 18.37 3.48 11.62
C GLU A 85 17.67 2.15 11.24
N MET A 86 18.47 1.08 11.18
CA MET A 86 17.95 -0.27 10.95
C MET A 86 17.01 -0.66 12.09
N GLY A 87 15.92 -1.38 11.77
CA GLY A 87 14.93 -1.79 12.76
C GLY A 87 13.82 -0.77 13.08
N LEU A 88 13.91 0.48 12.61
CA LEU A 88 12.84 1.48 12.83
C LEU A 88 11.56 1.27 11.99
N GLY A 89 11.51 0.24 11.15
CA GLY A 89 10.30 -0.09 10.39
C GLY A 89 10.14 0.71 9.10
N LYS A 90 11.24 0.98 8.39
CA LYS A 90 11.23 1.60 7.04
C LYS A 90 10.28 0.87 6.07
N THR A 91 10.18 -0.45 6.19
CA THR A 91 9.24 -1.25 5.40
C THR A 91 7.79 -0.87 5.68
N VAL A 92 7.38 -0.74 6.95
CA VAL A 92 6.00 -0.35 7.28
C VAL A 92 5.71 1.08 6.83
N GLN A 93 6.65 2.01 7.00
CA GLN A 93 6.50 3.38 6.47
C GLN A 93 6.31 3.39 4.95
N THR A 94 7.07 2.56 4.21
CA THR A 94 6.95 2.44 2.74
C THR A 94 5.60 1.85 2.33
N VAL A 95 5.14 0.80 3.00
CA VAL A 95 3.81 0.21 2.75
C VAL A 95 2.69 1.20 3.08
N SER A 96 2.83 1.98 4.14
CA SER A 96 1.89 3.05 4.51
C SER A 96 1.79 4.14 3.45
N VAL A 97 2.89 4.48 2.76
CA VAL A 97 2.83 5.40 1.61
C VAL A 97 1.97 4.81 0.50
N LEU A 98 2.13 3.53 0.15
CA LEU A 98 1.29 2.89 -0.88
C LEU A 98 -0.18 2.86 -0.47
N ASN A 99 -0.47 2.60 0.82
CA ASN A 99 -1.83 2.68 1.34
C ASN A 99 -2.41 4.09 1.24
N HIS A 100 -1.61 5.14 1.52
CA HIS A 100 -2.02 6.52 1.33
C HIS A 100 -2.34 6.83 -0.14
N LEU A 101 -1.48 6.40 -1.07
CA LEU A 101 -1.73 6.57 -2.51
C LEU A 101 -3.02 5.89 -2.96
N TYR A 102 -3.28 4.68 -2.46
CA TYR A 102 -4.48 3.93 -2.78
C TYR A 102 -5.74 4.61 -2.20
N THR A 103 -5.74 4.93 -0.91
CA THR A 103 -6.95 5.36 -0.19
C THR A 103 -7.25 6.86 -0.31
N GLN A 104 -6.23 7.72 -0.29
CA GLN A 104 -6.41 9.18 -0.31
C GLN A 104 -6.24 9.75 -1.71
N ALA A 105 -5.16 9.39 -2.41
CA ALA A 105 -4.89 9.93 -3.74
C ALA A 105 -5.64 9.18 -4.87
N ASN A 106 -6.28 8.05 -4.55
CA ASN A 106 -7.01 7.21 -5.50
C ASN A 106 -6.13 6.77 -6.69
N ILE A 107 -4.87 6.46 -6.39
CA ILE A 107 -3.87 5.94 -7.32
C ILE A 107 -3.62 4.50 -6.94
N HIS A 108 -4.10 3.58 -7.76
CA HIS A 108 -4.07 2.15 -7.48
C HIS A 108 -2.85 1.42 -8.08
N GLY A 109 -1.95 2.14 -8.76
CA GLY A 109 -0.77 1.58 -9.41
C GLY A 109 -0.95 1.35 -10.92
N PRO A 110 -0.14 0.47 -11.54
CA PRO A 110 0.80 -0.46 -10.90
C PRO A 110 1.98 0.23 -10.21
N PHE A 111 2.44 -0.33 -9.09
CA PHE A 111 3.65 0.11 -8.39
C PHE A 111 4.72 -0.98 -8.50
N LEU A 112 5.95 -0.58 -8.84
CA LEU A 112 7.11 -1.47 -8.84
C LEU A 112 7.89 -1.27 -7.55
N ILE A 113 8.11 -2.36 -6.82
CA ILE A 113 8.94 -2.41 -5.61
C ILE A 113 10.02 -3.45 -5.86
N VAL A 114 11.27 -3.07 -5.69
CA VAL A 114 12.42 -3.97 -5.80
C VAL A 114 12.96 -4.19 -4.39
N ALA A 115 13.02 -5.45 -3.97
CA ALA A 115 13.56 -5.87 -2.67
C ALA A 115 14.62 -6.98 -2.90
N PRO A 116 15.65 -7.08 -2.04
CA PRO A 116 16.62 -8.18 -2.05
C PRO A 116 16.01 -9.55 -1.80
#